data_AF-A0A7S0QGI4-F1
#
_entry.id   AF-A0A7S0QGI4-F1
#
_cell.length_a   1.000
_cell.length_b   1.000
_cell.length_c   1.000
_cell.angle_alpha   90.00
_cell.angle_beta   90.00
_cell.angle_gamma   90.00
#
_symmetry.space_group_name_H-M   'P 1'
#
loop_
_entity.id
_entity.type
_entity.pdbx_description
1 polymer ?
#
loop_
_entity_poly.entity_id
_entity_poly.type
_entity_poly.pdbx_seq_one_letter_code
_entity_poly.pdbx_strand_id
1 'polypeptide(L)'
;AGAVGPTGEGAGFIDDEKAAEIAAAFRTQIQALVEAGVDVIVLQTFQYLAEMRIAIDVVKEVFSGPMIASMSFSDEPAATNFYPPAKVARLLQRWGADVVGVNCGGA
;
A
#
# COMPACT_ATOMS: atom_id res chain seq x y z
N ALA A 1 12.00 5.54 -9.23
CA ALA A 1 10.88 5.15 -8.36
C ALA A 1 10.72 3.63 -8.41
N GLY A 2 10.64 2.97 -7.26
CA GLY A 2 10.29 1.56 -7.14
C GLY A 2 8.77 1.41 -6.95
N ALA A 3 8.09 0.79 -7.90
CA ALA A 3 6.65 0.64 -7.87
C ALA A 3 6.24 -0.71 -7.27
N VAL A 4 5.28 -0.68 -6.35
CA VAL A 4 4.78 -1.86 -5.63
C VAL A 4 3.25 -1.85 -5.70
N GLY A 5 2.68 -2.91 -6.25
CA GLY A 5 1.24 -3.14 -6.29
C GLY A 5 0.75 -3.98 -5.11
N PRO A 6 -0.57 -4.19 -4.95
CA PRO A 6 -1.09 -5.12 -3.96
C PRO A 6 -0.70 -6.57 -4.29
N THR A 7 -0.76 -7.45 -3.29
CA THR A 7 -0.57 -8.90 -3.46
C THR A 7 -1.78 -9.58 -4.10
N GLY A 8 -2.95 -8.94 -4.00
CA GLY A 8 -4.24 -9.53 -4.39
C GLY A 8 -4.95 -10.25 -3.24
N GLU A 9 -4.28 -10.41 -2.10
CA GLU A 9 -4.77 -11.13 -0.91
C GLU A 9 -5.34 -10.19 0.16
N GLY A 10 -5.55 -8.91 -0.17
CA GLY A 10 -6.04 -7.91 0.78
C GLY A 10 -7.54 -7.97 1.09
N ALA A 11 -8.30 -8.78 0.36
CA ALA A 11 -9.74 -8.92 0.54
C ALA A 11 -10.08 -9.84 1.72
N GLY A 12 -11.07 -9.46 2.53
CA GLY A 12 -11.55 -10.27 3.65
C GLY A 12 -10.78 -10.05 4.95
N PHE A 13 -10.84 -11.03 5.84
CA PHE A 13 -10.16 -10.99 7.14
C PHE A 13 -8.70 -11.39 6.97
N ILE A 14 -7.79 -10.54 7.46
CA ILE A 14 -6.36 -10.82 7.52
C ILE A 14 -6.03 -11.14 8.98
N ASP A 15 -5.78 -12.41 9.27
CA ASP A 15 -5.23 -12.85 10.56
C ASP A 15 -3.71 -12.65 10.61
N ASP A 16 -3.11 -12.99 11.75
CA ASP A 16 -1.68 -12.78 11.98
C ASP A 16 -0.80 -13.62 11.03
N GLU A 17 -1.24 -14.83 10.67
CA GLU A 17 -0.52 -15.70 9.73
C GLU A 17 -0.53 -15.09 8.33
N LYS A 18 -1.71 -14.70 7.84
CA LYS A 18 -1.86 -14.06 6.54
C LYS A 18 -1.15 -12.71 6.47
N ALA A 19 -1.20 -11.93 7.55
CA ALA A 19 -0.48 -10.67 7.65
C ALA A 19 1.04 -10.89 7.52
N ALA A 20 1.58 -11.93 8.15
CA ALA A 20 2.99 -12.27 8.04
C ALA A 20 3.39 -12.70 6.62
N GLU A 21 2.55 -13.47 5.92
CA GLU A 21 2.76 -13.85 4.51
C GLU A 21 2.79 -12.62 3.59
N ILE A 22 1.79 -11.74 3.71
CA ILE A 22 1.70 -10.50 2.93
C ILE A 22 2.92 -9.60 3.21
N ALA A 23 3.29 -9.45 4.48
CA ALA A 23 4.46 -8.67 4.87
C ALA A 23 5.76 -9.25 4.29
N ALA A 24 5.92 -10.57 4.29
CA ALA A 24 7.08 -11.24 3.70
C ALA A 24 7.16 -10.97 2.19
N ALA A 25 6.04 -11.08 1.47
CA ALA A 25 5.96 -10.80 0.03
C ALA A 25 6.38 -9.34 -0.29
N PHE A 26 5.84 -8.37 0.45
CA PHE A 26 6.24 -6.98 0.30
C PHE A 26 7.72 -6.77 0.62
N ARG A 27 8.22 -7.40 1.69
CA ARG A 27 9.61 -7.23 2.11
C ARG A 27 10.57 -7.67 1.02
N THR A 28 10.34 -8.83 0.41
CA THR A 28 11.16 -9.34 -0.69
C THR A 28 11.21 -8.35 -1.86
N GLN A 29 10.06 -7.86 -2.32
CA GLN A 29 10.03 -6.93 -3.45
C GLN A 29 10.66 -5.58 -3.11
N ILE A 30 10.30 -5.00 -1.96
CA ILE A 30 10.78 -3.67 -1.57
C ILE A 30 12.29 -3.71 -1.33
N GLN A 31 12.82 -4.74 -0.66
CA GLN A 31 14.27 -4.88 -0.46
C GLN A 31 15.03 -4.91 -1.79
N ALA A 32 14.55 -5.68 -2.77
CA ALA A 32 15.17 -5.73 -4.09
C ALA A 32 15.18 -4.35 -4.79
N LEU A 33 14.11 -3.56 -4.63
CA LEU A 33 14.04 -2.19 -5.16
C LEU A 33 15.00 -1.24 -4.42
N VAL A 34 15.09 -1.35 -3.09
CA VAL A 34 16.00 -0.55 -2.27
C VAL A 34 17.46 -0.86 -2.60
N GLU A 35 17.82 -2.13 -2.74
CA GLU A 35 19.16 -2.58 -3.16
C GLU A 35 19.52 -2.10 -4.57
N ALA A 36 18.53 -1.97 -5.45
CA ALA A 36 18.69 -1.37 -6.77
C ALA A 36 18.85 0.16 -6.75
N GLY A 37 18.74 0.81 -5.58
CA GLY A 37 19.02 2.23 -5.38
C GLY A 37 17.88 3.17 -5.81
N VAL A 38 16.62 2.77 -5.64
CA VAL A 38 15.49 3.67 -5.96
C VAL A 38 15.42 4.88 -5.04
N ASP A 39 15.11 6.06 -5.61
CA ASP A 39 15.00 7.30 -4.82
C ASP A 39 13.68 7.46 -4.05
N VAL A 40 12.65 6.68 -4.42
CA VAL A 40 11.29 6.78 -3.89
C VAL A 40 10.57 5.45 -4.08
N ILE A 41 9.75 5.05 -3.10
CA ILE A 41 8.82 3.93 -3.21
C ILE A 41 7.42 4.46 -3.50
N VAL A 42 6.73 3.81 -4.45
CA VAL A 42 5.35 4.12 -4.81
C VAL A 42 4.49 2.87 -4.59
N LEU A 43 3.67 2.91 -3.54
CA LEU A 43 2.60 1.93 -3.32
C LEU A 43 1.40 2.36 -4.16
N GLN A 44 1.00 1.55 -5.14
CA GLN A 44 -0.02 1.92 -6.12
C GLN A 44 -1.09 0.84 -6.30
N THR A 45 -2.29 1.29 -6.67
CA THR A 45 -3.42 0.41 -7.04
C THR A 45 -3.92 -0.46 -5.88
N PHE A 46 -3.71 -0.02 -4.64
CA PHE A 46 -4.27 -0.69 -3.47
C PHE A 46 -5.75 -0.36 -3.32
N GLN A 47 -6.55 -1.38 -3.03
CA GLN A 47 -7.99 -1.23 -2.77
C GLN A 47 -8.32 -1.42 -1.29
N TYR A 48 -7.56 -2.26 -0.57
CA TYR A 48 -7.84 -2.60 0.82
C TYR A 48 -6.88 -1.93 1.80
N LEU A 49 -7.43 -1.22 2.79
CA LEU A 49 -6.64 -0.49 3.79
C LEU A 49 -5.77 -1.39 4.67
N ALA A 50 -6.23 -2.59 4.98
CA ALA A 50 -5.48 -3.53 5.83
C ALA A 50 -4.18 -3.97 5.14
N GLU A 51 -4.25 -4.31 3.86
CA GLU A 51 -3.09 -4.66 3.05
C GLU A 51 -2.15 -3.46 2.83
N MET A 52 -2.70 -2.28 2.52
CA MET A 52 -1.93 -1.04 2.40
C MET A 52 -1.18 -0.70 3.70
N ARG A 53 -1.79 -0.95 4.86
CA ARG A 53 -1.16 -0.73 6.17
C ARG A 53 0.09 -1.61 6.32
N ILE A 54 -0.01 -2.89 5.96
CA ILE A 54 1.12 -3.83 6.00
C ILE A 54 2.23 -3.36 5.06
N ALA A 55 1.89 -2.97 3.83
CA ALA A 55 2.86 -2.46 2.86
C ALA A 55 3.61 -1.22 3.39
N ILE A 56 2.90 -0.25 3.96
CA ILE A 56 3.50 0.96 4.56
C ILE A 56 4.45 0.60 5.70
N ASP A 57 4.04 -0.31 6.59
CA ASP A 57 4.88 -0.73 7.72
C ASP A 57 6.16 -1.40 7.21
N VAL A 58 6.08 -2.27 6.20
CA VAL A 58 7.25 -2.89 5.58
C VAL A 58 8.16 -1.86 4.92
N VAL A 59 7.63 -0.91 4.15
CA VAL A 59 8.46 0.16 3.53
C VAL A 59 9.25 0.88 4.60
N LYS A 60 8.63 1.26 5.71
CA LYS A 60 9.29 1.99 6.81
C LYS A 60 10.38 1.19 7.52
N GLU A 61 10.28 -0.13 7.51
CA GLU A 61 11.30 -0.99 8.10
C GLU A 61 12.55 -1.14 7.23
N VAL A 62 12.41 -1.06 5.90
CA VAL A 62 13.52 -1.37 4.97
C VAL A 62 13.96 -0.20 4.10
N PHE A 63 13.23 0.92 4.09
CA PHE A 63 13.54 2.10 3.29
C PHE A 63 13.38 3.39 4.10
N SER A 64 14.39 4.25 4.05
CA SER A 64 14.43 5.54 4.75
C SER A 64 14.12 6.75 3.85
N GLY A 65 13.93 6.52 2.55
CA GLY A 65 13.56 7.56 1.60
C GLY A 65 12.05 7.83 1.52
N PRO A 66 11.63 8.73 0.64
CA PRO A 66 10.23 9.13 0.52
C PRO A 66 9.33 8.00 0.02
N MET A 67 8.10 7.97 0.54
CA MET A 67 7.05 7.03 0.15
C MET A 67 5.80 7.75 -0.34
N ILE A 68 5.32 7.31 -1.50
CA ILE A 68 4.02 7.69 -2.06
C ILE A 68 3.04 6.54 -1.83
N ALA A 69 1.91 6.80 -1.19
CA ALA A 69 0.83 5.82 -1.02
C ALA A 69 -0.41 6.24 -1.82
N SER A 70 -0.76 5.45 -2.83
CA SER A 70 -1.86 5.70 -3.73
C SER A 70 -2.89 4.58 -3.69
N MET A 71 -4.16 4.97 -3.58
CA MET A 71 -5.30 4.05 -3.56
C MET A 71 -6.01 4.05 -4.91
N SER A 72 -6.63 2.93 -5.25
CA SER A 72 -7.61 2.84 -6.34
C SER A 72 -9.01 2.72 -5.73
N PHE A 73 -9.91 3.57 -6.19
CA PHE A 73 -11.32 3.54 -5.81
C PHE A 73 -12.11 3.05 -7.03
N SER A 74 -12.90 1.99 -6.84
CA SER A 74 -13.84 1.47 -7.83
C SER A 74 -15.26 1.77 -7.38
N ASP A 75 -16.19 1.95 -8.32
CA ASP A 75 -17.63 2.03 -8.03
C ASP A 75 -18.24 0.65 -7.73
N GLU A 76 -17.46 -0.43 -7.87
CA GLU A 76 -17.92 -1.76 -7.52
C GLU A 76 -18.10 -1.90 -6.00
N PRO A 77 -19.30 -2.31 -5.52
CA PRO A 77 -19.65 -2.37 -4.10
C PRO A 77 -18.74 -3.24 -3.23
N ALA A 78 -17.96 -4.14 -3.84
CA ALA A 78 -17.07 -5.07 -3.17
C ALA A 78 -15.65 -4.49 -2.94
N ALA A 79 -15.23 -3.48 -3.70
CA ALA A 79 -13.83 -3.05 -3.78
C ALA A 79 -13.55 -1.66 -3.19
N THR A 80 -14.58 -0.91 -2.82
CA THR A 80 -14.40 0.43 -2.25
C THR A 80 -14.47 0.34 -0.74
N ASN A 81 -13.33 0.61 -0.09
CA ASN A 81 -13.27 0.84 1.35
C ASN A 81 -14.52 1.61 1.82
N PHE A 82 -15.15 1.14 2.90
CA PHE A 82 -16.29 1.77 3.57
C PHE A 82 -16.01 3.18 4.14
N TYR A 83 -14.89 3.81 3.73
CA TYR A 83 -14.43 5.08 4.23
C TYR A 83 -14.32 6.12 3.11
N PRO A 84 -14.76 7.36 3.36
CA PRO A 84 -14.58 8.46 2.42
C PRO A 84 -13.10 8.68 2.06
N PRO A 85 -12.76 9.09 0.82
CA PRO A 85 -11.38 9.34 0.40
C PRO A 85 -10.59 10.26 1.33
N ALA A 86 -11.24 11.29 1.89
CA ALA A 86 -10.61 12.20 2.85
C ALA A 86 -10.17 11.49 4.15
N LYS A 87 -10.92 10.48 4.60
CA LYS A 87 -10.55 9.67 5.78
C LYS A 87 -9.39 8.73 5.45
N VAL A 88 -9.44 8.10 4.27
CA VAL A 88 -8.36 7.26 3.75
C VAL A 88 -7.06 8.06 3.69
N ALA A 89 -7.09 9.26 3.10
CA ALA A 89 -5.88 10.08 2.98
C ALA A 89 -5.24 10.43 4.33
N ARG A 90 -6.06 10.77 5.33
CA ARG A 90 -5.57 11.02 6.71
C ARG A 90 -5.00 9.77 7.36
N LEU A 91 -5.50 8.57 7.04
CA LEU A 91 -4.93 7.32 7.54
C LEU A 91 -3.55 7.07 6.93
N LEU A 92 -3.43 7.15 5.61
CA LEU A 92 -2.15 6.92 4.90
C LEU A 92 -1.06 7.88 5.39
N GLN A 93 -1.39 9.16 5.54
CA GLN A 93 -0.47 10.16 6.11
C GLN A 93 -0.05 9.78 7.54
N ARG A 94 -0.99 9.41 8.40
CA ARG A 94 -0.69 8.99 9.79
C ARG A 94 0.16 7.73 9.86
N TRP A 95 0.04 6.84 8.89
CA TRP A 95 0.80 5.60 8.84
C TRP A 95 2.25 5.81 8.39
N GLY A 96 2.50 6.89 7.64
CA GLY A 96 3.85 7.37 7.32
C GLY A 96 4.07 7.65 5.83
N ALA A 97 3.02 7.78 5.03
CA ALA A 97 3.18 8.22 3.64
C ALA A 97 3.52 9.73 3.58
N ASP A 98 4.56 10.08 2.82
CA ASP A 98 4.95 11.48 2.58
C ASP A 98 4.04 12.15 1.55
N VAL A 99 3.58 11.37 0.57
CA VAL A 99 2.62 11.80 -0.44
C VAL A 99 1.47 10.80 -0.49
N VAL A 100 0.25 11.32 -0.54
CA VAL A 100 -0.96 10.52 -0.69
C VAL A 100 -1.61 10.83 -2.03
N GLY A 101 -2.01 9.77 -2.75
CA GLY A 101 -2.59 9.89 -4.08
C GLY A 101 -3.78 8.97 -4.33
N VAL A 102 -4.32 9.11 -5.54
CA VAL A 102 -5.27 8.19 -6.14
C VAL A 102 -4.77 7.85 -7.53
N ASN A 103 -4.83 6.58 -7.92
CA ASN A 103 -4.44 6.11 -9.24
C ASN A 103 -5.39 5.02 -9.71
N CYS A 104 -5.52 4.85 -11.03
CA CYS A 104 -6.39 3.86 -11.65
C CYS A 104 -7.85 3.97 -11.17
N GLY A 105 -8.65 4.69 -11.96
CA GLY A 105 -10.11 4.70 -11.85
C GLY A 105 -10.72 4.07 -13.10
N GLY A 106 -11.72 3.21 -12.92
CA GLY A 106 -12.68 2.90 -13.98
C GLY A 106 -13.44 4.19 -14.34
N ALA A 107 -13.75 4.35 -15.62
CA ALA A 107 -14.57 5.45 -16.13
C ALA A 107 -15.99 5.41 -15.54
#